data_AF-A0A1F3WWU2-F1
#
_entry.id   AF-A0A1F3WWU2-F1
#
_cell.length_a   1.000
_cell.length_b   1.000
_cell.length_c   1.000
_cell.angle_alpha   90.00
_cell.angle_beta   90.00
_cell.angle_gamma   90.00
#
_symmetry.space_group_name_H-M   'P 1'
#
loop_
_entity.id
_entity.type
_entity.pdbx_description
1 polymer ?
#
loop_
_entity_poly.entity_id
_entity_poly.type
_entity_poly.pdbx_seq_one_letter_code
_entity_poly.pdbx_strand_id
1 'polypeptide(L)'
;MEMVAGTIQSSLTMQYGQIMTRGKPSDVAALAQDNPINWLQKKPQNYSGEFYDTTPLSVESGRWMFDLKSRELIYVPRNTNYFKPGADGKKWIRFHVAVNYEASRLPSLQDAPAELTGILFKPVEPYSWF
;
A
#
# COMPACT_ATOMS: atom_id res chain seq x y z
N MET A 1 1.40 -1.72 14.07
CA MET A 1 1.10 -1.88 12.62
C MET A 1 1.86 -0.82 11.82
N GLU A 2 1.74 0.42 12.25
CA GLU A 2 2.34 1.67 11.80
C GLU A 2 3.83 1.56 11.43
N MET A 3 4.65 0.90 12.27
CA MET A 3 6.07 0.67 11.97
C MET A 3 6.30 -0.08 10.65
N VAL A 4 5.51 -1.14 10.41
CA VAL A 4 5.61 -1.93 9.17
C VAL A 4 5.15 -1.09 7.98
N ALA A 5 4.06 -0.32 8.13
CA ALA A 5 3.58 0.58 7.07
C ALA A 5 4.63 1.67 6.71
N GLY A 6 5.28 2.27 7.71
CA GLY A 6 6.35 3.25 7.48
C GLY A 6 7.60 2.65 6.83
N THR A 7 7.94 1.41 7.19
CA THR A 7 9.06 0.69 6.56
C THR A 7 8.73 0.33 5.10
N ILE A 8 7.50 -0.09 4.83
CA ILE A 8 7.00 -0.31 3.46
C ILE A 8 7.10 0.99 2.66
N GLN A 9 6.59 2.12 3.16
CA GLN A 9 6.69 3.40 2.47
C GLN A 9 8.16 3.77 2.17
N SER A 10 9.07 3.54 3.10
CA SER A 10 10.50 3.83 2.90
C SER A 10 11.09 2.94 1.79
N SER A 11 10.78 1.65 1.78
CA SER A 11 11.22 0.72 0.73
C SER A 11 10.63 1.08 -0.64
N LEU A 12 9.37 1.51 -0.68
CA LEU A 12 8.67 1.95 -1.88
C LEU A 12 9.32 3.19 -2.49
N THR A 13 9.71 4.16 -1.66
CA THR A 13 10.48 5.33 -2.10
C THR A 13 11.83 4.93 -2.72
N MET A 14 12.53 3.93 -2.16
CA MET A 14 13.77 3.41 -2.74
C MET A 14 13.53 2.73 -4.10
N GLN A 15 12.51 1.88 -4.21
CA GLN A 15 12.14 1.24 -5.49
C GLN A 15 11.81 2.28 -6.56
N TYR A 16 11.01 3.29 -6.20
CA TYR A 16 10.71 4.41 -7.08
C TYR A 16 11.96 5.13 -7.56
N GLY A 17 12.88 5.51 -6.65
CA GLY A 17 14.15 6.14 -7.01
C GLY A 17 15.01 5.28 -7.95
N GLN A 18 15.04 3.97 -7.75
CA GLN A 18 15.75 3.04 -8.65
C GLN A 18 15.13 3.01 -10.06
N ILE A 19 13.81 3.04 -10.17
CA ILE A 19 13.13 3.10 -11.47
C ILE A 19 13.42 4.43 -12.18
N MET A 20 13.34 5.54 -11.45
CA MET A 20 13.60 6.88 -12.01
C MET A 20 15.04 7.03 -12.48
N THR A 21 16.02 6.55 -11.70
CA THR A 21 17.45 6.59 -12.08
C THR A 21 17.77 5.71 -13.30
N ARG A 22 16.97 4.67 -13.56
CA ARG A 22 17.07 3.85 -14.78
C ARG A 22 16.39 4.48 -15.99
N GLY A 23 15.72 5.63 -15.83
CA GLY A 23 15.02 6.32 -16.91
C GLY A 23 13.77 5.58 -17.41
N LYS A 24 13.12 4.77 -16.56
CA LYS A 24 11.94 3.97 -16.93
C LYS A 24 10.70 4.32 -16.10
N PRO A 25 10.21 5.58 -16.11
CA PRO A 25 9.09 6.00 -15.28
C PRO A 25 7.80 5.19 -15.51
N SER A 26 7.62 4.60 -16.70
CA SER A 26 6.51 3.68 -17.01
C SER A 26 6.45 2.45 -16.10
N ASP A 27 7.60 2.00 -15.57
CA ASP A 27 7.68 0.79 -14.74
C ASP A 27 7.13 1.04 -13.32
N VAL A 28 6.94 2.31 -12.91
CA VAL A 28 6.39 2.65 -11.59
C VAL A 28 4.97 2.10 -11.40
N ALA A 29 4.19 2.00 -12.47
CA ALA A 29 2.85 1.41 -12.43
C ALA A 29 2.88 -0.07 -12.00
N ALA A 30 3.97 -0.81 -12.26
CA ALA A 30 4.10 -2.20 -11.84
C ALA A 30 4.22 -2.34 -10.32
N LEU A 31 4.76 -1.33 -9.62
CA LEU A 31 4.84 -1.33 -8.15
C LEU A 31 3.45 -1.34 -7.50
N ALA A 32 2.42 -0.83 -8.18
CA ALA A 32 1.04 -0.88 -7.68
C ALA A 32 0.42 -2.28 -7.74
N GLN A 33 1.02 -3.20 -8.49
CA GLN A 33 0.53 -4.58 -8.68
C GLN A 33 1.32 -5.61 -7.88
N ASP A 34 2.50 -5.23 -7.41
CA ASP A 34 3.39 -6.10 -6.65
C ASP A 34 3.04 -6.09 -5.16
N ASN A 35 3.41 -7.17 -4.47
CA ASN A 35 3.25 -7.27 -3.04
C ASN A 35 4.33 -6.43 -2.33
N PRO A 36 3.96 -5.36 -1.60
CA PRO A 36 4.93 -4.45 -0.99
C PRO A 36 5.84 -5.11 0.06
N ILE A 37 5.47 -6.28 0.58
CA ILE A 37 6.31 -7.05 1.51
C ILE A 37 7.55 -7.61 0.81
N ASN A 38 7.52 -7.84 -0.52
CA ASN A 38 8.65 -8.37 -1.27
C ASN A 38 9.80 -7.37 -1.43
N TRP A 39 9.55 -6.08 -1.18
CA TRP A 39 10.59 -5.04 -1.21
C TRP A 39 11.37 -4.93 0.10
N LEU A 40 10.89 -5.57 1.16
CA LEU A 40 11.52 -5.56 2.47
C LEU A 40 12.65 -6.58 2.51
N GLN A 41 13.84 -6.16 2.98
CA GLN A 41 14.98 -7.08 3.18
C GLN A 41 14.65 -8.22 4.16
N LYS A 42 13.77 -7.94 5.13
CA LYS A 42 13.26 -8.92 6.09
C LYS A 42 11.75 -8.83 6.14
N LYS A 43 11.08 -9.95 5.84
CA LYS A 43 9.62 -10.05 5.98
C LYS A 43 9.21 -9.86 7.45
N PRO A 44 8.14 -9.09 7.74
CA PRO A 44 7.62 -8.98 9.10
C PRO A 44 7.24 -10.35 9.66
N GLN A 45 7.56 -10.62 10.93
CA GLN A 45 7.27 -11.92 11.55
C GLN A 45 5.76 -12.26 11.57
N ASN A 46 4.92 -11.24 11.60
CA ASN A 46 3.47 -11.36 11.59
C ASN A 46 2.87 -11.30 10.17
N TYR A 47 3.66 -11.50 9.13
CA TYR A 47 3.15 -11.68 7.77
C TYR A 47 2.69 -13.12 7.55
N SER A 48 1.48 -13.29 7.03
CA SER A 48 0.82 -14.59 6.88
C SER A 48 0.93 -15.16 5.46
N GLY A 49 1.44 -14.38 4.51
CA GLY A 49 1.56 -14.77 3.11
C GLY A 49 0.57 -14.08 2.18
N GLU A 50 0.47 -14.65 0.98
CA GLU A 50 -0.35 -14.19 -0.14
C GLU A 50 -1.52 -15.15 -0.32
N PHE A 51 -2.72 -14.62 -0.54
CA PHE A 51 -3.95 -15.40 -0.60
C PHE A 51 -4.84 -14.93 -1.76
N TYR A 52 -5.59 -15.86 -2.34
CA TYR A 52 -6.55 -15.58 -3.41
C TYR A 52 -7.97 -15.61 -2.82
N ASP A 53 -8.60 -14.44 -2.71
CA ASP A 53 -9.91 -14.23 -2.06
C ASP A 53 -9.92 -14.48 -0.55
N THR A 54 -10.05 -13.40 0.21
CA THR A 54 -9.65 -13.37 1.61
C THR A 54 -10.87 -13.17 2.49
N THR A 55 -11.27 -14.24 3.18
CA THR A 55 -12.21 -14.09 4.29
C THR A 55 -11.38 -13.70 5.52
N PRO A 56 -11.58 -12.51 6.13
CA PRO A 56 -10.76 -12.03 7.25
C PRO A 56 -10.69 -13.00 8.44
N LEU A 57 -11.66 -13.92 8.55
CA LEU A 57 -11.75 -14.93 9.59
C LEU A 57 -10.66 -16.01 9.52
N SER A 58 -9.96 -16.16 8.39
CA SER A 58 -8.90 -17.18 8.25
C SER A 58 -7.54 -16.72 8.76
N VAL A 59 -7.34 -15.42 9.01
CA VAL A 59 -6.07 -14.85 9.46
C VAL A 59 -6.18 -14.39 10.90
N GLU A 60 -5.26 -14.85 11.75
CA GLU A 60 -5.25 -14.45 13.16
C GLU A 60 -5.05 -12.94 13.31
N SER A 61 -5.60 -12.41 14.39
CA SER A 61 -5.49 -10.99 14.70
C SER A 61 -4.05 -10.56 14.98
N GLY A 62 -3.72 -9.32 14.64
CA GLY A 62 -2.37 -8.75 14.72
C GLY A 62 -1.45 -9.13 13.55
N ARG A 63 -1.99 -9.69 12.45
CA ARG A 63 -1.20 -10.17 11.32
C ARG A 63 -1.47 -9.39 10.04
N TRP A 64 -0.49 -9.43 9.15
CA TRP A 64 -0.55 -8.93 7.79
C TRP A 64 -0.79 -10.08 6.82
N MET A 65 -1.43 -9.78 5.70
CA MET A 65 -1.59 -10.69 4.57
C MET A 65 -1.78 -9.87 3.29
N PHE A 66 -1.44 -10.44 2.13
CA PHE A 66 -1.63 -9.80 0.84
C PHE A 66 -2.75 -10.50 0.06
N ASP A 67 -3.72 -9.73 -0.42
CA ASP A 67 -4.80 -10.25 -1.28
C ASP A 67 -4.39 -10.13 -2.75
N LEU A 68 -4.22 -11.28 -3.41
CA LEU A 68 -3.83 -11.38 -4.81
C LEU A 68 -4.90 -10.84 -5.77
N LYS A 69 -6.17 -10.81 -5.34
CA LYS A 69 -7.31 -10.37 -6.16
C LYS A 69 -7.41 -8.85 -6.20
N SER A 70 -7.36 -8.20 -5.03
CA SER A 70 -7.45 -6.73 -4.94
C SER A 70 -6.10 -6.02 -5.01
N ARG A 71 -4.98 -6.75 -4.88
CA ARG A 71 -3.62 -6.20 -4.72
C ARG A 71 -3.49 -5.30 -3.50
N GLU A 72 -4.22 -5.62 -2.44
CA GLU A 72 -4.20 -4.89 -1.18
C GLU A 72 -3.39 -5.65 -0.12
N LEU A 73 -2.60 -4.91 0.65
CA LEU A 73 -2.01 -5.44 1.88
C LEU A 73 -2.96 -5.17 3.03
N ILE A 74 -3.39 -6.23 3.70
CA ILE A 74 -4.42 -6.18 4.73
C ILE A 74 -3.78 -6.44 6.09
N TYR A 75 -4.08 -5.59 7.07
CA TYR A 75 -3.80 -5.83 8.47
C TYR A 75 -5.08 -6.17 9.22
N VAL A 76 -5.06 -7.25 10.00
CA VAL A 76 -6.15 -7.61 10.92
C VAL A 76 -5.79 -7.08 12.31
N PRO A 77 -6.48 -6.05 12.84
CA PRO A 77 -6.22 -5.53 14.19
C PRO A 77 -6.30 -6.59 15.29
N ARG A 78 -5.32 -6.57 16.21
CA ARG A 78 -5.32 -7.42 17.41
C ARG A 78 -6.46 -7.07 18.38
N ASN A 79 -6.65 -5.78 18.65
CA ASN A 79 -7.72 -5.27 19.49
C ASN A 79 -8.71 -4.52 18.60
N THR A 80 -9.97 -4.95 18.59
CA THR A 80 -11.02 -4.35 17.76
C THR A 80 -12.09 -3.63 18.57
N ASN A 81 -11.93 -3.54 19.89
CA ASN A 81 -12.93 -2.93 20.78
C ASN A 81 -13.10 -1.43 20.53
N TYR A 82 -12.03 -0.78 20.05
CA TYR A 82 -12.00 0.65 19.73
C TYR A 82 -11.75 0.92 18.24
N PHE A 83 -11.79 -0.13 17.41
CA PHE A 83 -11.55 0.00 15.98
C PHE A 83 -12.86 0.32 15.27
N LYS A 84 -12.91 1.44 14.55
CA LYS A 84 -14.02 1.73 13.64
C LYS A 84 -13.74 1.06 12.29
N PRO A 85 -14.54 0.06 11.88
CA PRO A 85 -14.36 -0.58 10.58
C PRO A 85 -14.64 0.38 9.43
N GLY A 86 -14.08 0.04 8.26
CA GLY A 86 -14.34 0.72 7.00
C GLY A 86 -15.75 0.49 6.48
N ALA A 87 -16.01 0.94 5.25
CA ALA A 87 -17.33 0.90 4.61
C ALA A 87 -17.87 -0.53 4.43
N ASP A 88 -17.00 -1.53 4.36
CA ASP A 88 -17.37 -2.95 4.26
C ASP A 88 -17.74 -3.60 5.60
N GLY A 89 -17.66 -2.85 6.71
CA GLY A 89 -17.99 -3.31 8.06
C GLY A 89 -17.01 -4.34 8.65
N LYS A 90 -15.94 -4.69 7.93
CA LYS A 90 -14.98 -5.69 8.38
C LYS A 90 -13.91 -5.03 9.27
N LYS A 91 -13.51 -5.77 10.29
CA LYS A 91 -12.49 -5.34 11.26
C LYS A 91 -11.08 -5.60 10.71
N TRP A 92 -10.74 -4.88 9.65
CA TRP A 92 -9.45 -4.93 8.99
C TRP A 92 -9.07 -3.55 8.46
N ILE A 93 -7.80 -3.39 8.10
CA ILE A 93 -7.30 -2.17 7.48
C ILE A 93 -6.61 -2.59 6.20
N ARG A 94 -7.10 -2.05 5.08
CA ARG A 94 -6.61 -2.36 3.74
C ARG A 94 -5.72 -1.23 3.26
N PHE A 95 -4.56 -1.59 2.74
CA PHE A 95 -3.59 -0.67 2.19
C PHE A 95 -3.31 -1.00 0.73
N HIS A 96 -3.00 0.01 -0.04
CA HIS A 96 -2.58 -0.15 -1.42
C HIS A 96 -1.45 0.81 -1.76
N VAL A 97 -0.78 0.52 -2.86
CA VAL A 97 0.23 1.39 -3.45
C VAL A 97 -0.46 2.26 -4.47
N ALA A 98 -0.46 3.57 -4.22
CA ALA A 98 -1.04 4.58 -5.07
C ALA A 98 0.06 5.33 -5.82
N VAL A 99 -0.02 5.30 -7.15
CA VAL A 99 0.82 6.11 -8.03
C VAL A 99 0.10 7.43 -8.28
N ASN A 100 0.75 8.54 -7.98
CA ASN A 100 0.16 9.87 -8.10
C ASN A 100 0.65 10.54 -9.38
N TYR A 101 -0.30 11.08 -10.14
CA TYR A 101 -0.04 11.94 -11.28
C TYR A 101 -0.70 13.29 -10.99
N GLU A 102 0.03 14.38 -11.13
CA GLU A 102 -0.52 15.73 -11.00
C GLU A 102 -0.22 16.54 -12.27
N ALA A 103 -1.11 17.47 -12.60
CA ALA A 103 -0.82 18.46 -13.62
C ALA A 103 0.41 19.29 -13.22
N SER A 104 1.20 19.71 -14.22
CA SER A 104 2.37 20.54 -13.95
C SER A 104 1.95 21.85 -13.30
N ARG A 105 2.69 22.26 -12.27
CA ARG A 105 2.51 23.58 -11.63
C ARG A 105 3.20 24.70 -12.41
N LEU A 106 3.97 24.36 -13.44
CA LEU A 106 4.69 25.31 -14.28
C LEU A 106 3.75 25.90 -15.31
N PRO A 107 3.67 27.25 -15.44
CA PRO A 107 2.78 27.89 -16.42
C PRO A 107 3.02 27.43 -17.86
N SER A 108 4.27 27.12 -18.22
CA SER A 108 4.64 26.65 -19.55
C SER A 108 4.17 25.23 -19.90
N LEU A 109 3.67 24.48 -18.91
CA LEU A 109 3.28 23.07 -19.04
C LEU A 109 1.84 22.82 -18.58
N GLN A 110 0.98 23.85 -18.54
CA GLN A 110 -0.41 23.70 -18.08
C GLN A 110 -1.25 22.76 -18.96
N ASP A 111 -0.97 22.72 -20.27
CA ASP A 111 -1.65 21.82 -21.22
C ASP A 111 -0.94 20.46 -21.39
N ALA A 112 0.17 20.24 -20.68
CA ALA A 112 0.88 18.97 -20.73
C ALA A 112 0.12 17.87 -19.97
N PRO A 113 0.29 16.59 -20.36
CA PRO A 113 -0.24 15.47 -19.57
C PRO A 113 0.24 15.51 -18.12
N ALA A 114 -0.58 14.99 -17.21
CA ALA A 114 -0.22 14.89 -15.80
C ALA A 114 1.09 14.09 -15.63
N GLU A 115 2.01 14.64 -14.84
CA GLU A 115 3.32 14.06 -14.61
C GLU A 115 3.29 13.19 -13.36
N LEU A 116 4.11 12.13 -13.37
CA LEU A 116 4.31 11.27 -12.21
C LEU A 116 4.96 12.07 -11.08
N THR A 117 4.22 12.33 -10.01
CA THR A 117 4.69 13.16 -8.88
C THR A 117 5.13 12.34 -7.68
N GLY A 118 4.68 11.09 -7.57
CA GLY A 118 5.15 10.22 -6.49
C GLY A 118 4.38 8.93 -6.34
N ILE A 119 4.70 8.24 -5.26
CA ILE A 119 4.12 6.94 -4.92
C ILE A 119 3.92 6.82 -3.41
N LEU A 120 2.75 6.32 -3.00
CA LEU A 120 2.35 6.25 -1.58
C LEU A 120 1.81 4.88 -1.24
N PHE A 121 2.25 4.33 -0.12
CA PHE A 121 1.61 3.22 0.55
C PHE A 121 0.60 3.80 1.55
N LYS A 122 -0.69 3.72 1.21
CA LYS A 122 -1.75 4.39 1.96
C LYS A 122 -2.95 3.48 2.23
N PRO A 123 -3.77 3.79 3.24
CA PRO A 123 -5.04 3.10 3.44
C PRO A 123 -5.94 3.28 2.23
N VAL A 124 -6.65 2.23 1.84
CA VAL A 124 -7.69 2.26 0.78
C VAL A 124 -8.85 3.15 1.20
N GLU A 125 -9.15 3.17 2.49
CA GLU A 125 -10.16 4.02 3.11
C GLU A 125 -9.65 4.54 4.48
N PRO A 126 -10.10 5.72 4.92
CA PRO A 126 -9.77 6.22 6.25
C PRO A 126 -10.26 5.26 7.35
N TYR A 127 -9.43 5.06 8.38
CA TYR A 127 -9.80 4.31 9.58
C TYR A 127 -9.48 5.14 10.83
N SER A 128 -10.13 4.82 11.94
CA SER A 128 -9.92 5.51 13.21
C SER A 128 -9.96 4.55 14.39
N TRP A 129 -9.21 4.92 15.43
CA TRP A 129 -9.29 4.35 16.77
C TRP A 129 -10.02 5.33 17.69
N PHE A 130 -10.81 4.84 18.63
CA PHE A 130 -11.46 5.62 19.68
C PHE A 130 -10.75 5.49 21.02
#